data_AF-A0A3C0SVM4-F1
#
_entry.id   AF-A0A3C0SVM4-F1
#
_cell.length_a   1.000
_cell.length_b   1.000
_cell.length_c   1.000
_cell.angle_alpha   90.00
_cell.angle_beta   90.00
_cell.angle_gamma   90.00
#
_symmetry.space_group_name_H-M   'P 1'
#
loop_
_entity.id
_entity.type
_entity.pdbx_description
1 polymer ?
#
loop_
_entity_poly.entity_id
_entity_poly.type
_entity_poly.pdbx_seq_one_letter_code
_entity_poly.pdbx_strand_id
1 'polypeptide(L)'
;VLTALGLDYIPLAGLAKRNEEIYLHGRSRPINLPEGDPALRVLQYVRDETHRFATGFNKKMRQKDSRFSILEGIPGIGPSKSRKLIQSFGSLEEIGRQSEQKLKEAAGLRSDSVKALLAEIHRNKNLEKNS
;
A
#
# COMPACT_ATOMS: atom_id res chain seq x y z
N VAL A 1 -13.01 24.20 2.51
CA VAL A 1 -13.77 22.94 2.34
C VAL A 1 -14.83 22.79 3.42
N LEU A 2 -14.49 22.71 4.71
CA LEU A 2 -15.48 22.55 5.80
C LEU A 2 -16.56 23.65 5.84
N THR A 3 -16.18 24.91 5.64
CA THR A 3 -17.11 26.06 5.54
C THR A 3 -18.07 25.96 4.37
N ALA A 4 -17.57 25.51 3.22
CA ALA A 4 -18.42 25.30 2.04
C ALA A 4 -19.44 24.15 2.25
N LEU A 5 -19.20 23.28 3.23
CA LEU A 5 -20.09 22.18 3.62
C LEU A 5 -20.96 22.53 4.84
N GLY A 6 -20.86 23.73 5.41
CA GLY A 6 -21.57 24.12 6.63
C GLY A 6 -21.12 23.39 7.90
N LEU A 7 -19.90 22.85 7.91
CA LEU A 7 -19.35 22.03 9.01
C LEU A 7 -18.37 22.80 9.91
N ASP A 8 -18.50 24.13 9.99
CA ASP A 8 -17.59 25.01 10.72
C ASP A 8 -17.57 24.78 12.24
N TYR A 9 -18.57 24.08 12.77
CA TYR A 9 -18.67 23.73 14.18
C TYR A 9 -17.70 22.61 14.60
N ILE A 10 -17.11 21.88 13.65
CA ILE A 10 -16.17 20.79 13.97
C ILE A 10 -14.81 21.42 14.32
N PRO A 11 -14.30 21.22 15.55
CA PRO A 11 -12.99 21.73 15.93
C PRO A 11 -11.90 21.09 15.06
N LEU A 12 -11.07 21.93 14.44
CA LEU A 12 -9.95 21.49 13.62
C LEU A 12 -8.63 21.94 14.25
N ALA A 13 -7.73 20.97 14.44
CA ALA A 13 -6.38 21.19 14.93
C ALA A 13 -5.36 20.52 14.00
N GLY A 14 -4.22 21.17 13.78
CA GLY A 14 -3.07 20.63 13.08
C GLY A 14 -1.83 20.63 13.97
N LEU A 15 -0.97 19.61 13.82
CA LEU A 15 0.29 19.51 14.53
C LEU A 15 1.45 19.70 13.54
N ALA A 16 2.30 20.69 13.78
CA ALA A 16 3.45 20.96 12.90
C ALA A 16 4.56 19.91 13.10
N LYS A 17 5.06 19.36 11.99
CA LYS A 17 5.97 18.21 12.00
C LYS A 17 7.33 18.46 12.67
N ARG A 18 7.84 19.70 12.67
CA ARG A 18 9.21 20.00 13.15
C ARG A 18 9.27 20.48 14.60
N ASN A 19 8.31 21.28 15.02
CA ASN A 19 8.33 21.99 16.30
C ASN A 19 7.15 21.60 17.21
N GLU A 20 6.31 20.65 16.78
CA GLU A 20 5.11 20.18 17.51
C GLU A 20 4.13 21.31 17.90
N GLU A 21 4.15 22.40 17.15
CA GLU A 21 3.26 23.54 17.32
C GLU A 21 1.84 23.15 16.92
N ILE A 22 0.87 23.49 17.78
CA ILE A 22 -0.54 23.17 17.57
C ILE A 22 -1.24 24.38 16.95
N TYR A 23 -1.79 24.19 15.76
CA TYR A 23 -2.54 25.21 15.04
C TYR A 23 -4.03 24.92 15.16
N LEU A 24 -4.79 25.86 15.72
CA LEU A 24 -6.25 25.77 15.80
C LEU A 24 -6.91 26.62 14.71
N HIS A 25 -7.97 26.11 14.11
CA HIS A 25 -8.76 26.88 13.17
C HIS A 25 -9.29 28.17 13.82
N GLY A 26 -9.17 29.30 13.11
CA GLY A 26 -9.57 30.61 13.61
C GLY A 26 -8.56 31.30 14.54
N ARG A 27 -7.42 30.68 14.85
CA ARG A 27 -6.33 31.33 15.59
C ARG A 27 -5.12 31.60 14.70
N SER A 28 -4.57 32.81 14.82
CA SER A 28 -3.39 33.22 14.06
C SER A 28 -2.07 32.77 14.67
N ARG A 29 -2.04 32.51 15.98
CA ARG A 29 -0.85 32.05 16.71
C ARG A 29 -0.97 30.57 17.09
N PRO A 30 0.09 29.78 16.94
CA PRO A 30 0.13 28.41 17.42
C PRO A 30 0.13 28.35 18.94
N ILE A 31 -0.27 27.20 19.47
CA ILE A 31 -0.11 26.83 20.87
C ILE A 31 1.13 25.96 20.99
N ASN A 32 2.05 26.39 21.85
CA ASN A 32 3.26 25.64 22.16
C ASN A 32 3.08 25.00 23.54
N LEU A 33 3.00 23.67 23.55
CA LEU A 33 2.98 22.91 24.79
C LEU A 33 4.41 22.53 25.20
N PRO A 34 4.72 22.46 26.51
CA PRO A 34 5.97 21.88 26.98
C PRO A 34 6.12 20.43 26.52
N GLU A 35 7.35 19.95 26.27
CA GLU A 35 7.62 18.56 25.85
C GLU A 35 7.07 17.50 26.83
N GLY A 36 6.99 17.84 28.12
CA GLY A 36 6.44 16.96 29.15
C GLY A 36 4.91 16.91 29.22
N ASP A 37 4.21 17.74 28.46
CA ASP A 37 2.76 17.92 28.58
C ASP A 37 2.00 16.67 28.08
N PRO A 38 1.10 16.10 28.90
CA PRO A 38 0.29 14.94 28.50
C PRO A 38 -0.54 15.18 27.23
N ALA A 39 -1.05 16.39 27.01
CA ALA A 39 -1.85 16.69 25.81
C ALA A 39 -0.99 16.65 24.54
N LEU A 40 0.27 17.10 24.62
CA LEU A 40 1.21 17.02 23.51
C LEU A 40 1.49 15.56 23.13
N ARG A 41 1.68 14.69 24.12
CA ARG A 41 1.93 13.26 23.91
C ARG A 41 0.77 12.56 23.20
N VAL A 42 -0.47 12.91 23.54
CA VAL A 42 -1.65 12.35 22.86
C VAL A 42 -1.66 12.77 21.38
N LEU A 43 -1.39 14.04 21.08
CA LEU A 43 -1.37 14.54 19.71
C LEU A 43 -0.24 13.91 18.88
N GLN A 44 0.95 13.74 19.47
CA GLN A 44 2.07 13.03 18.85
C GLN A 44 1.70 11.59 18.54
N TYR A 45 1.08 10.86 19.47
CA TYR A 45 0.65 9.48 19.26
C TYR A 45 -0.34 9.35 18.09
N VAL A 46 -1.35 10.22 18.02
CA VAL A 46 -2.32 10.25 16.91
C VAL A 46 -1.63 10.52 15.57
N ARG A 47 -0.67 11.45 15.53
CA ARG A 47 0.12 11.73 14.33
C ARG A 47 0.93 10.51 13.92
N ASP A 48 1.63 9.88 14.86
CA ASP A 48 2.52 8.76 14.59
C ASP A 48 1.71 7.55 14.08
N GLU A 49 0.52 7.32 14.65
CA GLU A 49 -0.41 6.30 14.16
C GLU A 49 -0.93 6.62 12.75
N THR A 50 -1.26 7.88 12.48
CA THR A 50 -1.63 8.34 11.13
C THR A 50 -0.49 8.12 10.13
N HIS A 51 0.75 8.41 10.53
CA HIS A 51 1.93 8.22 9.69
C HIS A 51 2.23 6.73 9.46
N ARG A 52 2.12 5.90 10.51
CA ARG A 52 2.25 4.45 10.45
C ARG A 52 1.22 3.86 9.49
N PHE A 53 -0.04 4.27 9.63
CA PHE A 53 -1.13 3.83 8.77
C PHE A 53 -0.90 4.23 7.31
N ALA A 54 -0.62 5.51 7.03
CA ALA A 54 -0.38 6.01 5.67
C ALA A 54 0.81 5.31 5.01
N THR A 55 1.92 5.14 5.74
CA THR A 55 3.11 4.44 5.24
C THR A 55 2.83 2.97 4.96
N GLY A 56 2.13 2.29 5.88
CA GLY A 56 1.73 0.89 5.71
C GLY A 56 0.78 0.69 4.53
N PHE A 57 -0.21 1.57 4.38
CA PHE A 57 -1.15 1.56 3.25
C PHE A 57 -0.42 1.75 1.92
N ASN A 58 0.45 2.75 1.82
CA ASN A 58 1.24 3.02 0.62
C ASN A 58 2.19 1.86 0.29
N LYS A 59 2.81 1.23 1.29
CA LYS A 59 3.63 0.02 1.09
C LYS A 59 2.80 -1.12 0.51
N LYS A 60 1.61 -1.39 1.07
CA LYS A 60 0.69 -2.43 0.55
C LYS A 60 0.25 -2.14 -0.88
N MET A 61 -0.07 -0.89 -1.21
CA MET A 61 -0.48 -0.48 -2.55
C MET A 61 0.66 -0.68 -3.56
N ARG A 62 1.87 -0.20 -3.26
CA ARG A 62 3.07 -0.42 -4.11
C ARG A 62 3.38 -1.90 -4.31
N GLN A 63 3.29 -2.72 -3.25
CA GLN A 63 3.50 -4.16 -3.36
C GLN A 63 2.43 -4.84 -4.23
N LYS A 64 1.19 -4.34 -4.20
CA LYS A 64 0.11 -4.83 -5.05
C LYS A 64 0.38 -4.48 -6.52
N ASP A 65 0.72 -3.23 -6.80
CA ASP A 65 0.99 -2.75 -8.16
C ASP A 65 2.20 -3.44 -8.80
N SER A 66 3.28 -3.65 -8.03
CA SER A 66 4.47 -4.38 -8.51
C SER A 66 4.12 -5.83 -8.91
N ARG A 67 3.34 -6.55 -8.09
CA ARG A 67 2.89 -7.92 -8.42
C ARG A 67 2.06 -7.96 -9.70
N PHE A 68 1.18 -6.98 -9.89
CA PHE A 68 0.39 -6.87 -11.12
C PHE A 68 1.27 -6.57 -12.33
N SER A 69 2.18 -5.61 -12.22
CA SER A 69 3.11 -5.22 -13.30
C SER A 69 4.01 -6.36 -13.75
N ILE A 70 4.53 -7.17 -12.82
CA ILE A 70 5.39 -8.33 -13.15
C ILE A 70 4.60 -9.33 -14.00
N LEU A 71 3.38 -9.67 -13.57
CA LEU A 71 2.52 -10.62 -14.29
C LEU A 71 2.04 -10.07 -15.63
N GLU A 72 1.70 -8.79 -15.70
CA GLU A 72 1.21 -8.13 -16.92
C GLU A 72 2.31 -7.94 -17.98
N GLY A 73 3.58 -7.96 -17.57
CA GLY A 73 4.73 -7.97 -18.48
C GLY A 73 4.92 -9.31 -19.21
N ILE A 74 4.19 -10.36 -18.84
CA ILE A 74 4.36 -11.71 -19.38
C ILE A 74 3.48 -11.89 -20.63
N PRO A 75 4.05 -12.26 -21.79
CA PRO A 75 3.27 -12.47 -23.01
C PRO A 75 2.08 -13.42 -22.80
N GLY A 76 0.88 -12.92 -23.13
CA GLY A 76 -0.38 -13.67 -22.99
C GLY A 76 -1.05 -13.58 -21.61
N ILE A 77 -0.47 -12.83 -20.66
CA ILE A 77 -1.05 -12.52 -19.35
C ILE A 77 -1.33 -11.01 -19.28
N GLY A 78 -2.58 -10.62 -19.54
CA GLY A 78 -3.03 -9.24 -19.36
C GLY A 78 -3.64 -8.98 -17.96
N PRO A 79 -4.14 -7.75 -17.72
CA PRO A 79 -4.62 -7.33 -16.40
C PRO A 79 -5.71 -8.22 -15.79
N SER A 80 -6.63 -8.72 -16.63
CA SER A 80 -7.70 -9.63 -16.18
C SER A 80 -7.16 -10.96 -15.65
N LYS A 81 -6.19 -11.55 -16.37
CA LYS A 81 -5.56 -12.82 -15.98
C LYS A 81 -4.67 -12.65 -14.76
N SER A 82 -3.91 -11.57 -14.70
CA SER A 82 -3.08 -11.20 -13.56
C SER A 82 -3.92 -11.06 -12.27
N ARG A 83 -5.08 -10.36 -12.34
CA ARG A 83 -6.05 -10.29 -11.23
C ARG A 83 -6.56 -11.66 -10.78
N LYS A 84 -6.95 -12.52 -11.72
CA LYS A 84 -7.41 -13.88 -11.39
C LYS A 84 -6.34 -14.69 -10.67
N LEU A 85 -5.09 -14.64 -11.14
CA LEU A 85 -3.97 -15.33 -10.49
C LEU A 85 -3.73 -14.82 -9.06
N ILE A 86 -3.67 -13.50 -8.88
CA ILE A 86 -3.46 -12.90 -7.56
C ILE A 86 -4.64 -13.15 -6.62
N GLN A 87 -5.89 -13.12 -7.10
CA GLN A 87 -7.05 -13.47 -6.27
C GLN A 87 -7.06 -14.94 -5.89
N SER A 88 -6.65 -15.84 -6.79
CA SER A 88 -6.70 -17.29 -6.55
C SER A 88 -5.59 -17.77 -5.62
N PHE A 89 -4.40 -17.15 -5.70
CA PHE A 89 -3.20 -17.67 -5.05
C PHE A 89 -2.51 -16.67 -4.10
N GLY A 90 -2.86 -15.38 -4.15
CA GLY A 90 -2.42 -14.35 -3.19
C GLY A 90 -1.06 -13.70 -3.48
N SER A 91 -0.02 -14.48 -3.79
CA SER A 91 1.35 -13.96 -4.00
C SER A 91 2.04 -14.60 -5.21
N LEU A 92 3.08 -13.94 -5.74
CA LEU A 92 3.92 -14.51 -6.81
C LEU A 92 4.61 -15.80 -6.38
N GLU A 93 4.98 -15.90 -5.10
CA GLU A 93 5.58 -17.11 -4.57
C GLU A 93 4.59 -18.28 -4.55
N GLU A 94 3.36 -18.03 -4.09
CA GLU A 94 2.32 -19.06 -4.06
C GLU A 94 1.90 -19.48 -5.47
N ILE A 95 1.86 -18.55 -6.43
CA ILE A 95 1.65 -18.85 -7.86
C ILE A 95 2.74 -19.79 -8.38
N GLY A 96 4.01 -19.52 -8.07
CA GLY A 96 5.15 -20.35 -8.49
C GLY A 96 5.17 -21.75 -7.88
N ARG A 97 4.41 -22.00 -6.80
CA ARG A 97 4.26 -23.32 -6.17
C ARG A 97 3.11 -24.15 -6.74
N GLN A 98 2.22 -23.55 -7.54
CA GLN A 98 1.08 -24.27 -8.12
C GLN A 98 1.49 -25.13 -9.32
N SER A 99 0.73 -26.19 -9.56
CA SER A 99 0.88 -27.00 -10.77
C SER A 99 0.44 -26.23 -12.01
N GLU A 100 1.03 -26.55 -13.17
CA GLU A 100 0.65 -25.94 -14.44
C GLU A 100 -0.86 -26.04 -14.70
N GLN A 101 -1.46 -27.19 -14.38
CA GLN A 101 -2.88 -27.43 -14.59
C GLN A 101 -3.75 -26.45 -13.78
N LYS A 102 -3.43 -26.24 -12.50
CA LYS A 102 -4.14 -25.29 -11.65
C LYS A 102 -4.02 -23.85 -12.17
N LEU A 103 -2.85 -23.48 -12.68
CA LEU A 103 -2.63 -22.14 -13.26
C LEU A 103 -3.44 -21.94 -14.54
N LYS A 104 -3.57 -22.97 -15.38
CA LYS A 104 -4.41 -22.94 -16.59
C LYS A 104 -5.88 -22.78 -16.22
N GLU A 105 -6.37 -23.56 -15.27
CA GLU A 105 -7.78 -23.54 -14.84
C GLU A 105 -8.16 -22.20 -14.19
N ALA A 106 -7.32 -21.67 -13.29
CA ALA A 106 -7.62 -20.45 -12.56
C ALA A 106 -7.72 -19.20 -13.45
N ALA A 107 -6.88 -19.09 -14.48
CA ALA A 107 -6.76 -17.88 -15.29
C ALA A 107 -6.98 -18.08 -16.80
N GLY A 108 -7.34 -19.28 -17.25
CA GLY A 108 -7.54 -19.59 -18.68
C GLY A 108 -6.26 -19.39 -19.50
N LEU A 109 -5.12 -19.86 -18.96
CA LEU A 109 -3.81 -19.67 -19.60
C LEU A 109 -3.55 -20.75 -20.64
N ARG A 110 -2.88 -20.36 -21.74
CA ARG A 110 -2.31 -21.32 -22.70
C ARG A 110 -1.01 -21.89 -22.12
N SER A 111 -0.62 -23.08 -22.57
CA SER A 111 0.62 -23.74 -22.11
C SER A 111 1.86 -22.84 -22.22
N ASP A 112 1.98 -22.08 -23.31
CA ASP A 112 3.13 -21.18 -23.52
C ASP A 112 3.18 -20.05 -22.49
N SER A 113 2.02 -19.47 -22.15
CA SER A 113 1.92 -18.42 -21.12
C SER A 113 2.23 -18.95 -19.72
N VAL A 114 1.88 -20.22 -19.41
CA VAL A 114 2.21 -20.84 -18.12
C VAL A 114 3.71 -21.08 -18.00
N LYS A 115 4.35 -21.56 -19.06
CA LYS A 115 5.82 -21.72 -19.08
C LYS A 115 6.53 -20.39 -18.89
N ALA A 116 6.10 -19.35 -19.62
CA ALA A 116 6.64 -18.00 -19.47
C ALA A 116 6.42 -17.45 -18.05
N LEU A 117 5.25 -17.69 -17.46
CA LEU A 117 4.92 -17.31 -16.08
C LEU A 117 5.88 -17.92 -15.07
N LEU A 118 6.06 -19.24 -15.10
CA LEU A 118 6.93 -19.94 -14.17
C LEU A 118 8.40 -19.55 -14.35
N ALA A 119 8.85 -19.36 -15.60
CA ALA A 119 10.19 -18.87 -15.89
C ALA A 119 10.45 -17.47 -15.31
N GLU A 120 9.47 -16.56 -15.43
CA GLU A 120 9.58 -15.20 -14.92
C GLU A 120 9.59 -15.15 -13.39
N ILE A 121 8.75 -15.96 -12.74
CA ILE A 121 8.74 -16.07 -11.27
C ILE A 121 10.07 -16.63 -10.76
N HIS A 122 10.63 -17.65 -11.42
CA HIS A 122 11.93 -18.20 -11.04
C HIS A 122 13.08 -17.20 -11.23
N ARG A 123 13.05 -16.38 -12.29
CA ARG A 123 14.00 -15.26 -12.47
C ARG A 123 13.94 -14.27 -11.33
N ASN A 124 12.73 -13.81 -10.98
CA ASN A 124 12.54 -12.83 -9.90
C ASN A 124 13.00 -13.38 -8.54
N LYS A 125 12.75 -14.67 -8.25
CA LYS A 125 13.18 -15.32 -7.01
C LYS A 125 14.70 -15.38 -6.84
N ASN A 126 15.45 -15.47 -7.95
CA ASN A 126 16.92 -15.47 -7.91
C ASN A 126 17.49 -14.05 -7.72
N LEU A 127 16.78 -13.01 -8.16
CA LEU A 127 17.20 -11.61 -7.95
C LEU A 127 17.05 -11.18 -6.49
N GLU A 128 15.97 -11.57 -5.82
CA GLU A 128 15.75 -11.26 -4.40
C GLU A 128 16.68 -12.02 -3.45
N LYS A 129 17.23 -13.18 -3.85
CA LYS A 129 18.21 -13.93 -3.04
C LYS A 129 19.64 -13.38 -3.11
N ASN A 130 19.93 -12.55 -4.11
CA ASN A 130 21.26 -11.99 -4.37
C ASN A 130 21.34 -10.49 -4.01
N SER A 131 20.32 -9.94 -3.36
CA SER A 131 20.25 -8.55 -2.85
C SER A 131 20.16 -8.56 -1.33
#